data_AF-A0A165SV71-F1
#
_entry.id   AF-A0A165SV71-F1
#
_cell.length_a   1.000
_cell.length_b   1.000
_cell.length_c   1.000
_cell.angle_alpha   90.00
_cell.angle_beta   90.00
_cell.angle_gamma   90.00
#
_symmetry.space_group_name_H-M   'P 1'
#
loop_
_entity.id
_entity.type
_entity.pdbx_description
1 polymer ?
#
loop_
_entity_poly.entity_id
_entity_poly.type
_entity_poly.pdbx_seq_one_letter_code
_entity_poly.pdbx_strand_id
1 'polypeptide(L)'
;MAVTINLSDANNDGTGINMPAYFADYNQNFDRSGWGHFSSNPFDFSGNNYAATNGSALLPFVSDSAQSFIVDSGSAGDISYSLTNHVLSGAVDSVSFGHGLDYDSSSDSFSHTTNDIDISGLGLSGSGSGNPVHNVVYGLMSNDTTALEAQLNANDLVINGSSGSDTIQSYSGDDVLTGNAGNDTFVFNSGSGADVITDLAAGDLIDVLGNWSGVSEFDDLIIDYASDPGNAVVSAAGTTDTITVEGFSSGLDDSFFI
;
A
#
# COMPACT_ATOMS: atom_id res chain seq x y z
N MET A 1 -8.63 11.93 -6.80
CA MET A 1 -9.04 10.51 -6.88
C MET A 1 -8.54 9.91 -5.57
N ALA A 2 -9.30 9.07 -4.88
CA ALA A 2 -8.79 8.43 -3.66
C ALA A 2 -7.60 7.53 -4.03
N VAL A 3 -6.59 7.47 -3.18
CA VAL A 3 -5.46 6.57 -3.41
C VAL A 3 -5.98 5.15 -3.19
N THR A 4 -5.72 4.25 -4.14
CA THR A 4 -6.21 2.87 -4.08
C THR A 4 -5.04 1.91 -3.90
N ILE A 5 -5.14 1.03 -2.91
CA ILE A 5 -4.21 -0.06 -2.64
C ILE A 5 -4.92 -1.37 -2.99
N ASN A 6 -4.31 -2.20 -3.82
CA ASN A 6 -4.79 -3.56 -4.10
C ASN A 6 -3.69 -4.57 -3.73
N LEU A 7 -4.05 -5.54 -2.89
CA LEU A 7 -3.20 -6.67 -2.54
C LEU A 7 -3.48 -7.85 -3.47
N SER A 8 -2.47 -8.67 -3.72
CA SER A 8 -2.57 -9.78 -4.67
C SER A 8 -1.89 -11.03 -4.16
N ASP A 9 -2.66 -12.12 -4.05
CA ASP A 9 -2.18 -13.49 -3.87
C ASP A 9 -1.90 -14.08 -5.25
N ALA A 10 -0.87 -13.56 -5.93
CA ALA A 10 -0.57 -13.92 -7.31
C ALA A 10 -0.22 -15.41 -7.48
N ASN A 11 0.23 -16.08 -6.40
CA ASN A 11 0.61 -17.48 -6.43
C ASN A 11 -0.56 -18.44 -6.08
N ASN A 12 -1.70 -17.89 -5.62
CA ASN A 12 -2.91 -18.60 -5.19
C ASN A 12 -2.64 -19.69 -4.13
N ASP A 13 -1.72 -19.44 -3.21
CA ASP A 13 -1.42 -20.37 -2.11
C ASP A 13 -2.31 -20.15 -0.88
N GLY A 14 -3.14 -19.10 -0.89
CA GLY A 14 -4.06 -18.72 0.18
C GLY A 14 -3.39 -17.93 1.31
N THR A 15 -2.10 -17.66 1.21
CA THR A 15 -1.37 -16.72 2.07
C THR A 15 -1.56 -15.32 1.50
N GLY A 16 -2.21 -14.45 2.26
CA GLY A 16 -2.32 -13.04 1.88
C GLY A 16 -1.04 -12.27 2.22
N ILE A 17 -1.13 -10.97 2.05
CA ILE A 17 -0.09 -10.00 2.31
C ILE A 17 -0.28 -9.40 3.70
N ASN A 18 0.74 -9.52 4.54
CA ASN A 18 0.87 -8.69 5.73
C ASN A 18 1.58 -7.39 5.35
N MET A 19 0.82 -6.34 5.06
CA MET A 19 1.35 -5.10 4.49
C MET A 19 2.39 -4.41 5.41
N PRO A 20 2.18 -4.27 6.74
CA PRO A 20 3.19 -3.70 7.63
C PRO A 20 4.50 -4.51 7.65
N ALA A 21 4.40 -5.84 7.68
CA ALA A 21 5.58 -6.71 7.63
C ALA A 21 6.28 -6.65 6.25
N TYR A 22 5.51 -6.50 5.16
CA TYR A 22 6.04 -6.38 3.82
C TYR A 22 6.92 -5.14 3.66
N PHE A 23 6.45 -3.96 4.09
CA PHE A 23 7.26 -2.74 4.04
C PHE A 23 8.43 -2.78 5.02
N ALA A 24 8.27 -3.38 6.20
CA ALA A 24 9.39 -3.58 7.13
C ALA A 24 10.49 -4.49 6.54
N ASP A 25 10.11 -5.57 5.86
CA ASP A 25 11.03 -6.47 5.16
C ASP A 25 11.72 -5.76 3.99
N TYR A 26 10.96 -5.05 3.15
CA TYR A 26 11.53 -4.23 2.07
C TYR A 26 12.58 -3.26 2.63
N ASN A 27 12.26 -2.52 3.69
CA ASN A 27 13.16 -1.54 4.27
C ASN A 27 14.43 -2.16 4.85
N GLN A 28 14.33 -3.38 5.37
CA GLN A 28 15.45 -4.09 5.98
C GLN A 28 16.33 -4.84 4.95
N ASN A 29 15.70 -5.44 3.95
CA ASN A 29 16.30 -6.51 3.15
C ASN A 29 16.36 -6.24 1.65
N PHE A 30 15.63 -5.24 1.12
CA PHE A 30 15.77 -4.89 -0.29
C PHE A 30 17.13 -4.22 -0.54
N ASP A 31 18.01 -4.88 -1.29
CA ASP A 31 19.30 -4.32 -1.72
C ASP A 31 19.30 -4.21 -3.24
N ARG A 32 19.07 -3.00 -3.75
CA ARG A 32 18.88 -2.78 -5.19
C ARG A 32 20.15 -3.13 -5.97
N SER A 33 19.99 -4.00 -6.97
CA SER A 33 21.03 -4.26 -7.95
C SER A 33 21.10 -3.13 -8.99
N GLY A 34 22.27 -2.50 -9.10
CA GLY A 34 22.50 -1.42 -10.08
C GLY A 34 21.73 -0.13 -9.77
N TRP A 35 21.34 0.59 -10.82
CA TRP A 35 20.68 1.91 -10.72
C TRP A 35 19.18 1.90 -11.05
N GLY A 36 18.61 0.73 -11.37
CA GLY A 36 17.29 0.61 -11.99
C GLY A 36 17.27 1.09 -13.44
N HIS A 37 16.09 1.06 -14.05
CA HIS A 37 15.86 1.38 -15.46
C HIS A 37 14.65 2.29 -15.60
N PHE A 38 14.75 3.30 -16.48
CA PHE A 38 13.58 4.02 -16.96
C PHE A 38 13.01 3.27 -18.17
N SER A 39 11.68 3.34 -18.36
CA SER A 39 11.10 3.06 -19.66
C SER A 39 11.48 4.17 -20.64
N SER A 40 11.30 3.96 -21.94
CA SER A 40 12.00 4.60 -23.05
C SER A 40 13.42 4.05 -23.26
N ASN A 41 14.23 4.66 -24.14
CA ASN A 41 15.57 4.16 -24.43
C ASN A 41 16.33 4.01 -23.09
N PRO A 42 16.87 2.84 -22.71
CA PRO A 42 17.41 2.59 -21.36
C PRO A 42 18.64 3.44 -20.96
N PHE A 43 19.09 4.34 -21.85
CA PHE A 43 20.10 5.37 -21.57
C PHE A 43 19.50 6.76 -21.29
N ASP A 44 18.20 6.93 -21.48
CA ASP A 44 17.50 8.15 -21.18
C ASP A 44 17.21 8.18 -19.68
N PHE A 45 17.52 9.31 -19.05
CA PHE A 45 17.26 9.52 -17.62
C PHE A 45 15.80 9.95 -17.41
N SER A 46 14.88 9.39 -18.19
CA SER A 46 13.46 9.71 -18.13
C SER A 46 12.62 8.62 -18.77
N GLY A 47 11.38 8.47 -18.30
CA GLY A 47 10.44 7.47 -18.82
C GLY A 47 9.08 7.56 -18.14
N ASN A 48 8.09 6.88 -18.71
CA ASN A 48 6.79 6.72 -18.05
C ASN A 48 6.90 5.88 -16.79
N ASN A 49 7.82 4.92 -16.78
CA ASN A 49 8.11 4.04 -15.67
C ASN A 49 9.56 4.20 -15.21
N TYR A 50 9.79 3.92 -13.93
CA TYR A 50 11.09 3.59 -13.39
C TYR A 50 10.96 2.27 -12.60
N ALA A 51 11.85 1.31 -12.85
CA ALA A 51 11.81 0.02 -12.16
C ALA A 51 13.17 -0.39 -11.64
N ALA A 52 13.17 -1.12 -10.53
CA ALA A 52 14.37 -1.71 -9.97
C ALA A 52 14.09 -3.05 -9.29
N THR A 53 15.14 -3.85 -9.14
CA THR A 53 15.10 -5.18 -8.53
C THR A 53 16.37 -5.43 -7.70
N ASN A 54 16.29 -6.32 -6.71
CA ASN A 54 17.46 -6.88 -6.03
C ASN A 54 18.06 -8.10 -6.77
N GLY A 55 17.47 -8.49 -7.90
CA GLY A 55 17.92 -9.56 -8.78
C GLY A 55 18.86 -9.13 -9.89
N SER A 56 18.74 -9.75 -11.06
CA SER A 56 19.56 -9.40 -12.21
C SER A 56 19.17 -8.05 -12.82
N ALA A 57 20.01 -7.03 -12.64
CA ALA A 57 19.78 -5.68 -13.17
C ALA A 57 20.18 -5.47 -14.65
N LEU A 58 20.52 -6.54 -15.39
CA LEU A 58 20.91 -6.44 -16.81
C LEU A 58 19.73 -6.75 -17.72
N LEU A 59 19.60 -5.97 -18.81
CA LEU A 59 18.63 -6.24 -19.88
C LEU A 59 19.21 -7.24 -20.90
N PRO A 60 18.40 -8.17 -21.45
CA PRO A 60 17.02 -8.46 -21.06
C PRO A 60 16.98 -9.07 -19.66
N PHE A 61 15.95 -8.76 -18.88
CA PHE A 61 15.79 -9.34 -17.55
C PHE A 61 15.69 -10.86 -17.65
N VAL A 62 16.32 -11.55 -16.70
CA VAL A 62 16.08 -12.98 -16.53
C VAL A 62 14.89 -13.14 -15.61
N SER A 63 14.00 -14.07 -15.94
CA SER A 63 12.96 -14.47 -15.00
C SER A 63 13.63 -15.01 -13.75
N ASP A 64 13.49 -14.26 -12.66
CA ASP A 64 13.92 -14.62 -11.33
C ASP A 64 12.76 -14.36 -10.34
N SER A 65 12.94 -14.80 -9.10
CA SER A 65 12.01 -14.54 -8.00
C SER A 65 12.51 -13.38 -7.13
N ALA A 66 13.30 -12.46 -7.71
CA ALA A 66 13.89 -11.37 -6.95
C ALA A 66 12.84 -10.29 -6.71
N GLN A 67 12.87 -9.67 -5.55
CA GLN A 67 11.96 -8.57 -5.24
C GLN A 67 12.22 -7.41 -6.20
N SER A 68 11.17 -6.67 -6.52
CA SER A 68 11.19 -5.56 -7.45
C SER A 68 10.13 -4.53 -7.08
N PHE A 69 10.36 -3.30 -7.49
CA PHE A 69 9.35 -2.26 -7.47
C PHE A 69 9.30 -1.56 -8.83
N ILE A 70 8.12 -1.06 -9.18
CA ILE A 70 7.88 -0.25 -10.37
C ILE A 70 7.19 1.02 -9.93
N VAL A 71 7.63 2.16 -10.45
CA VAL A 71 6.99 3.44 -10.32
C VAL A 71 6.45 3.81 -11.69
N ASP A 72 5.18 4.18 -11.78
CA ASP A 72 4.53 4.63 -13.02
C ASP A 72 4.05 6.06 -12.86
N SER A 73 4.24 6.87 -13.89
CA SER A 73 3.66 8.21 -13.99
C SER A 73 2.21 8.20 -14.47
N GLY A 74 1.70 7.07 -14.95
CA GLY A 74 0.38 6.91 -15.52
C GLY A 74 0.15 7.90 -16.66
N SER A 75 -0.97 8.64 -16.58
CA SER A 75 -1.27 9.72 -17.54
C SER A 75 -0.70 11.09 -17.13
N ALA A 76 0.01 11.16 -16.00
CA ALA A 76 0.51 12.42 -15.43
C ALA A 76 1.84 12.90 -16.03
N GLY A 77 2.50 12.05 -16.84
CA GLY A 77 3.69 12.38 -17.62
C GLY A 77 5.01 11.97 -16.96
N ASP A 78 6.07 11.88 -17.74
CA ASP A 78 7.31 11.16 -17.43
C ASP A 78 7.94 11.49 -16.06
N ILE A 79 8.56 10.47 -15.47
CA ILE A 79 9.55 10.60 -14.39
C ILE A 79 10.88 10.95 -15.05
N SER A 80 11.62 11.91 -14.51
CA SER A 80 12.85 12.43 -15.11
C SER A 80 13.92 12.71 -14.07
N TYR A 81 15.12 12.19 -14.28
CA TYR A 81 16.29 12.33 -13.43
C TYR A 81 17.33 13.26 -14.06
N SER A 82 17.74 14.28 -13.32
CA SER A 82 18.77 15.22 -13.77
C SER A 82 20.15 14.83 -13.24
N LEU A 83 21.09 14.58 -14.17
CA LEU A 83 22.49 14.32 -13.86
C LEU A 83 23.23 15.51 -13.24
N THR A 84 22.68 16.73 -13.33
CA THR A 84 23.36 17.93 -12.84
C THR A 84 23.20 18.09 -11.33
N ASN A 85 22.01 17.78 -10.82
CA ASN A 85 21.64 18.01 -9.43
C ASN A 85 21.14 16.74 -8.73
N HIS A 86 21.13 15.60 -9.43
CA HIS A 86 20.69 14.30 -8.92
C HIS A 86 19.24 14.31 -8.39
N VAL A 87 18.38 15.09 -9.04
CA VAL A 87 16.96 15.23 -8.67
C VAL A 87 16.09 14.45 -9.63
N LEU A 88 15.17 13.66 -9.08
CA LEU A 88 14.04 13.05 -9.78
C LEU A 88 12.87 14.04 -9.79
N SER A 89 12.17 14.16 -10.89
CA SER A 89 11.13 15.16 -11.13
C SER A 89 10.10 14.62 -12.11
N GLY A 90 9.04 15.39 -12.38
CA GLY A 90 7.95 14.95 -13.24
C GLY A 90 6.74 14.55 -12.43
N ALA A 91 6.16 13.38 -12.71
CA ALA A 91 5.00 12.87 -11.99
C ALA A 91 5.13 11.39 -11.60
N VAL A 92 4.41 11.00 -10.55
CA VAL A 92 4.24 9.60 -10.10
C VAL A 92 2.76 9.41 -9.77
N ASP A 93 2.12 8.47 -10.44
CA ASP A 93 0.71 8.12 -10.21
C ASP A 93 0.57 6.78 -9.47
N SER A 94 1.46 5.82 -9.72
CA SER A 94 1.45 4.54 -9.01
C SER A 94 2.83 4.04 -8.61
N VAL A 95 2.83 3.20 -7.58
CA VAL A 95 3.96 2.39 -7.15
C VAL A 95 3.44 0.96 -6.96
N SER A 96 4.12 -0.02 -7.55
CA SER A 96 3.82 -1.43 -7.35
C SER A 96 5.05 -2.17 -6.80
N PHE A 97 4.78 -3.21 -6.01
CA PHE A 97 5.78 -4.12 -5.47
C PHE A 97 5.44 -5.56 -5.88
N GLY A 98 6.48 -6.34 -6.13
CA GLY A 98 6.32 -7.72 -6.56
C GLY A 98 7.65 -8.43 -6.71
N HIS A 99 7.60 -9.61 -7.34
CA HIS A 99 8.79 -10.40 -7.65
C HIS A 99 8.93 -10.67 -9.14
N GLY A 100 10.19 -10.78 -9.57
CA GLY A 100 10.61 -10.84 -10.95
C GLY A 100 10.28 -9.55 -11.70
N LEU A 101 11.22 -9.07 -12.50
CA LEU A 101 11.03 -7.87 -13.30
C LEU A 101 11.10 -8.22 -14.79
N ASP A 102 10.12 -7.78 -15.56
CA ASP A 102 10.09 -7.91 -17.02
C ASP A 102 9.91 -6.55 -17.69
N TYR A 103 10.31 -6.45 -18.96
CA TYR A 103 10.19 -5.25 -19.78
C TYR A 103 9.64 -5.59 -21.17
N ASP A 104 8.45 -5.07 -21.48
CA ASP A 104 7.84 -5.18 -22.80
C ASP A 104 8.21 -3.97 -23.66
N SER A 105 9.13 -4.18 -24.60
CA SER A 105 9.57 -3.15 -25.57
C SER A 105 8.47 -2.67 -26.52
N SER A 106 7.34 -3.37 -26.64
CA SER A 106 6.23 -3.00 -27.52
C SER A 106 5.29 -1.98 -26.87
N SER A 107 5.06 -2.11 -25.56
CA SER A 107 4.31 -1.15 -24.73
C SER A 107 5.21 -0.14 -24.01
N ASP A 108 6.53 -0.36 -24.02
CA ASP A 108 7.51 0.44 -23.30
C ASP A 108 7.21 0.51 -21.80
N SER A 109 6.96 -0.65 -21.18
CA SER A 109 6.51 -0.75 -19.80
C SER A 109 7.19 -1.90 -19.06
N PHE A 110 7.39 -1.72 -17.76
CA PHE A 110 7.81 -2.80 -16.86
C PHE A 110 6.61 -3.52 -16.25
N SER A 111 6.80 -4.77 -15.87
CA SER A 111 5.82 -5.53 -15.11
C SER A 111 6.49 -6.49 -14.13
N HIS A 112 5.79 -6.80 -13.03
CA HIS A 112 6.17 -7.89 -12.14
C HIS A 112 5.80 -9.24 -12.74
N THR A 113 6.58 -10.29 -12.45
CA THR A 113 6.15 -11.67 -12.75
C THR A 113 5.08 -12.15 -11.76
N THR A 114 5.21 -11.73 -10.51
CA THR A 114 4.18 -11.89 -9.46
C THR A 114 3.99 -10.55 -8.78
N ASN A 115 2.78 -10.02 -8.86
CA ASN A 115 2.43 -8.74 -8.25
C ASN A 115 1.91 -8.96 -6.83
N ASP A 116 2.38 -8.17 -5.87
CA ASP A 116 2.02 -8.31 -4.47
C ASP A 116 1.16 -7.12 -4.01
N ILE A 117 1.59 -5.89 -4.30
CA ILE A 117 0.94 -4.65 -3.85
C ILE A 117 0.93 -3.65 -4.99
N ASP A 118 -0.25 -3.14 -5.35
CA ASP A 118 -0.43 -2.02 -6.27
C ASP A 118 -0.99 -0.80 -5.54
N ILE A 119 -0.27 0.32 -5.54
CA ILE A 119 -0.72 1.60 -5.00
C ILE A 119 -0.89 2.57 -6.16
N SER A 120 -2.09 3.09 -6.37
CA SER A 120 -2.43 3.95 -7.52
C SER A 120 -3.20 5.20 -7.12
N GLY A 121 -3.20 6.19 -8.01
CA GLY A 121 -3.86 7.48 -7.78
C GLY A 121 -3.08 8.41 -6.86
N LEU A 122 -1.78 8.19 -6.68
CA LEU A 122 -0.90 9.04 -5.85
C LEU A 122 -0.83 10.47 -6.37
N GLY A 123 -0.91 10.67 -7.70
CA GLY A 123 -0.97 11.99 -8.33
C GLY A 123 0.17 12.96 -7.95
N LEU A 124 1.35 12.43 -7.60
CA LEU A 124 2.49 13.24 -7.18
C LEU A 124 3.06 13.96 -8.38
N SER A 125 3.47 15.21 -8.19
CA SER A 125 4.26 15.94 -9.18
C SER A 125 5.24 16.88 -8.51
N GLY A 126 6.35 17.16 -9.19
CA GLY A 126 7.36 18.01 -8.58
C GLY A 126 8.61 18.22 -9.40
N SER A 127 9.35 19.27 -9.05
CA SER A 127 10.69 19.54 -9.56
C SER A 127 11.53 20.23 -8.48
N GLY A 128 12.85 20.21 -8.64
CA GLY A 128 13.78 20.76 -7.65
C GLY A 128 14.04 19.85 -6.45
N SER A 129 14.98 20.25 -5.59
CA SER A 129 15.40 19.43 -4.45
C SER A 129 14.26 19.22 -3.44
N GLY A 130 14.08 17.98 -2.98
CA GLY A 130 13.10 17.63 -1.94
C GLY A 130 11.64 17.58 -2.41
N ASN A 131 11.40 17.58 -3.72
CA ASN A 131 10.06 17.42 -4.26
C ASN A 131 9.50 16.00 -3.99
N PRO A 132 8.17 15.80 -3.96
CA PRO A 132 7.58 14.52 -3.55
C PRO A 132 7.95 13.35 -4.47
N VAL A 133 8.05 13.58 -5.79
CA VAL A 133 8.51 12.55 -6.74
C VAL A 133 9.93 12.10 -6.39
N HIS A 134 10.83 13.04 -6.09
CA HIS A 134 12.17 12.69 -5.65
C HIS A 134 12.17 11.90 -4.35
N ASN A 135 11.45 12.36 -3.33
CA ASN A 135 11.50 11.72 -2.02
C ASN A 135 10.98 10.28 -2.08
N VAL A 136 9.87 10.04 -2.79
CA VAL A 136 9.31 8.69 -2.95
C VAL A 136 10.24 7.80 -3.76
N VAL A 137 10.59 8.19 -4.99
CA VAL A 137 11.37 7.32 -5.87
C VAL A 137 12.78 7.09 -5.30
N TYR A 138 13.43 8.12 -4.77
CA TYR A 138 14.75 7.98 -4.14
C TYR A 138 14.72 7.17 -2.85
N GLY A 139 13.65 7.30 -2.05
CA GLY A 139 13.43 6.46 -0.86
C GLY A 139 13.35 4.98 -1.24
N LEU A 140 12.50 4.64 -2.21
CA LEU A 140 12.41 3.27 -2.72
C LEU A 140 13.74 2.75 -3.26
N MET A 141 14.46 3.57 -4.04
CA MET A 141 15.82 3.26 -4.52
C MET A 141 16.83 3.00 -3.40
N SER A 142 16.57 3.52 -2.20
CA SER A 142 17.40 3.45 -0.99
C SER A 142 16.73 2.63 0.11
N ASN A 143 15.89 1.65 -0.29
CA ASN A 143 15.23 0.70 0.61
C ASN A 143 14.52 1.37 1.79
N ASP A 144 13.77 2.43 1.49
CA ASP A 144 13.04 3.23 2.48
C ASP A 144 11.66 3.65 1.94
N THR A 145 10.60 3.03 2.48
CA THR A 145 9.19 3.33 2.17
C THR A 145 8.65 4.56 2.91
N THR A 146 9.40 5.19 3.81
CA THR A 146 8.89 6.27 4.69
C THR A 146 8.22 7.39 3.89
N ALA A 147 8.80 7.80 2.76
CA ALA A 147 8.23 8.88 1.94
C ALA A 147 6.93 8.46 1.22
N LEU A 148 6.81 7.18 0.86
CA LEU A 148 5.60 6.61 0.26
C LEU A 148 4.51 6.45 1.32
N GLU A 149 4.83 5.89 2.49
CA GLU A 149 3.90 5.76 3.62
C GLU A 149 3.43 7.13 4.13
N ALA A 150 4.25 8.18 4.02
CA ALA A 150 3.82 9.54 4.30
C ALA A 150 2.78 10.06 3.29
N GLN A 151 2.78 9.57 2.04
CA GLN A 151 1.69 9.86 1.10
C GLN A 151 0.43 9.08 1.46
N LEU A 152 0.56 7.83 1.91
CA LEU A 152 -0.59 7.04 2.35
C LEU A 152 -1.28 7.70 3.56
N ASN A 153 -0.52 8.12 4.58
CA ASN A 153 -1.03 8.86 5.74
C ASN A 153 -1.62 10.25 5.44
N ALA A 154 -1.43 10.77 4.23
CA ALA A 154 -1.88 12.12 3.87
C ALA A 154 -3.16 12.10 3.03
N ASN A 155 -3.72 10.92 2.72
CA ASN A 155 -4.86 10.75 1.83
C ASN A 155 -5.83 9.71 2.40
N ASP A 156 -7.12 9.92 2.13
CA ASP A 156 -8.12 8.86 2.29
C ASP A 156 -7.84 7.73 1.28
N LEU A 157 -7.90 6.49 1.76
CA LEU A 157 -7.52 5.30 1.01
C LEU A 157 -8.73 4.41 0.71
N VAL A 158 -8.64 3.72 -0.43
CA VAL A 158 -9.44 2.52 -0.70
C VAL A 158 -8.48 1.34 -0.72
N ILE A 159 -8.60 0.44 0.25
CA ILE A 159 -7.69 -0.70 0.40
C ILE A 159 -8.47 -1.99 0.17
N ASN A 160 -8.06 -2.74 -0.86
CA ASN A 160 -8.64 -4.02 -1.20
C ASN A 160 -7.61 -5.12 -0.92
N GLY A 161 -7.99 -6.07 -0.08
CA GLY A 161 -7.26 -7.29 0.18
C GLY A 161 -7.22 -8.21 -1.05
N SER A 162 -6.51 -9.29 -0.88
CA SER A 162 -6.27 -10.33 -1.87
C SER A 162 -7.31 -11.46 -1.75
N SER A 163 -6.98 -12.66 -2.25
CA SER A 163 -7.78 -13.85 -2.00
C SER A 163 -7.24 -14.74 -0.87
N GLY A 164 -6.16 -14.33 -0.22
CA GLY A 164 -5.55 -15.00 0.92
C GLY A 164 -5.75 -14.21 2.21
N SER A 165 -5.35 -14.77 3.35
CA SER A 165 -5.41 -14.08 4.64
C SER A 165 -4.47 -12.87 4.72
N ASP A 166 -5.01 -11.67 4.62
CA ASP A 166 -4.28 -10.41 4.63
C ASP A 166 -4.17 -9.78 6.02
N THR A 167 -3.14 -8.96 6.23
CA THR A 167 -3.09 -7.98 7.33
C THR A 167 -3.09 -6.59 6.72
N ILE A 168 -4.25 -5.94 6.79
CA ILE A 168 -4.56 -4.68 6.16
C ILE A 168 -4.52 -3.60 7.22
N GLN A 169 -3.55 -2.69 7.12
CA GLN A 169 -3.44 -1.55 8.03
C GLN A 169 -4.16 -0.33 7.45
N SER A 170 -5.02 0.31 8.24
CA SER A 170 -5.50 1.66 7.94
C SER A 170 -4.41 2.70 8.22
N TYR A 171 -4.48 3.81 7.50
CA TYR A 171 -3.61 4.96 7.71
C TYR A 171 -4.42 6.10 8.32
N SER A 172 -3.83 7.28 8.45
CA SER A 172 -4.61 8.47 8.77
C SER A 172 -5.49 8.87 7.58
N GLY A 173 -6.73 9.29 7.85
CA GLY A 173 -7.73 9.60 6.83
C GLY A 173 -9.05 8.88 7.13
N ASP A 174 -10.05 9.06 6.28
CA ASP A 174 -11.28 8.27 6.36
C ASP A 174 -11.20 7.15 5.32
N ASP A 175 -10.68 5.97 5.71
CA ASP A 175 -10.34 4.89 4.81
C ASP A 175 -11.49 3.89 4.58
N VAL A 176 -11.50 3.25 3.41
CA VAL A 176 -12.43 2.14 3.10
C VAL A 176 -11.63 0.87 2.86
N LEU A 177 -11.82 -0.13 3.72
CA LEU A 177 -11.10 -1.40 3.73
C LEU A 177 -12.04 -2.56 3.34
N THR A 178 -11.58 -3.40 2.43
CA THR A 178 -12.27 -4.63 1.99
C THR A 178 -11.27 -5.78 2.09
N GLY A 179 -11.55 -6.82 2.87
CA GLY A 179 -10.67 -7.99 3.04
C GLY A 179 -10.65 -8.90 1.81
N ASN A 180 -11.78 -8.99 1.11
CA ASN A 180 -12.10 -9.95 0.05
C ASN A 180 -12.23 -11.38 0.57
N ALA A 181 -11.31 -12.28 0.22
CA ALA A 181 -11.39 -13.67 0.63
C ALA A 181 -10.17 -14.02 1.46
N GLY A 182 -10.36 -14.82 2.50
CA GLY A 182 -9.32 -15.04 3.49
C GLY A 182 -9.93 -14.94 4.87
N ASN A 183 -9.09 -15.14 5.88
CA ASN A 183 -9.35 -14.65 7.23
C ASN A 183 -8.42 -13.46 7.42
N ASP A 184 -8.97 -12.26 7.38
CA ASP A 184 -8.21 -11.02 7.29
C ASP A 184 -8.08 -10.35 8.65
N THR A 185 -7.04 -9.53 8.80
CA THR A 185 -6.84 -8.70 10.00
C THR A 185 -6.80 -7.23 9.60
N PHE A 186 -7.77 -6.46 10.06
CA PHE A 186 -7.87 -5.02 9.84
C PHE A 186 -7.27 -4.28 11.03
N VAL A 187 -6.12 -3.62 10.82
CA VAL A 187 -5.34 -2.95 11.87
C VAL A 187 -5.62 -1.46 11.88
N PHE A 188 -6.09 -0.94 13.00
CA PHE A 188 -6.40 0.48 13.18
C PHE A 188 -5.55 1.08 14.28
N ASN A 189 -4.67 2.01 13.90
CA ASN A 189 -3.86 2.76 14.86
C ASN A 189 -4.62 3.98 15.38
N SER A 190 -4.19 4.52 16.53
CA SER A 190 -4.72 5.80 17.02
C SER A 190 -4.53 6.91 15.98
N GLY A 191 -5.57 7.70 15.73
CA GLY A 191 -5.55 8.75 14.72
C GLY A 191 -5.67 8.22 13.28
N SER A 192 -6.31 7.06 13.12
CA SER A 192 -6.70 6.52 11.82
C SER A 192 -7.78 7.41 11.22
N GLY A 193 -8.94 7.50 11.86
CA GLY A 193 -10.00 8.44 11.44
C GLY A 193 -11.37 7.79 11.53
N ALA A 194 -12.25 8.14 10.59
CA ALA A 194 -13.55 7.49 10.46
C ALA A 194 -13.54 6.48 9.33
N ASP A 195 -13.12 5.25 9.65
CA ASP A 195 -12.90 4.20 8.67
C ASP A 195 -14.12 3.30 8.47
N VAL A 196 -14.12 2.56 7.36
CA VAL A 196 -15.17 1.61 6.98
C VAL A 196 -14.58 0.26 6.62
N ILE A 197 -15.11 -0.82 7.20
CA ILE A 197 -14.89 -2.20 6.75
C ILE A 197 -16.14 -2.66 6.00
N THR A 198 -15.98 -3.10 4.75
CA THR A 198 -17.10 -3.37 3.84
C THR A 198 -17.60 -4.82 3.88
N ASP A 199 -16.77 -5.77 4.32
CA ASP A 199 -17.02 -7.19 4.14
C ASP A 199 -16.58 -8.10 5.30
N LEU A 200 -16.51 -7.55 6.53
CA LEU A 200 -16.14 -8.31 7.72
C LEU A 200 -16.92 -9.64 7.80
N ALA A 201 -16.22 -10.74 8.01
CA ALA A 201 -16.80 -12.08 8.05
C ALA A 201 -16.25 -12.89 9.22
N ALA A 202 -16.89 -14.04 9.47
CA ALA A 202 -16.43 -14.95 10.52
C ALA A 202 -15.05 -15.52 10.17
N GLY A 203 -14.05 -15.22 11.00
CA GLY A 203 -12.65 -15.55 10.75
C GLY A 203 -11.76 -14.31 10.69
N ASP A 204 -12.35 -13.17 10.35
CA ASP A 204 -11.65 -11.88 10.33
C ASP A 204 -11.53 -11.27 11.71
N LEU A 205 -10.53 -10.40 11.86
CA LEU A 205 -10.18 -9.74 13.10
C LEU A 205 -10.00 -8.24 12.89
N ILE A 206 -10.42 -7.46 13.87
CA ILE A 206 -10.22 -6.01 13.98
C ILE A 206 -9.20 -5.79 15.10
N ASP A 207 -8.01 -5.31 14.74
CA ASP A 207 -6.89 -5.06 15.63
C ASP A 207 -6.90 -3.58 16.07
N VAL A 208 -7.44 -3.35 17.26
CA VAL A 208 -7.57 -2.03 17.91
C VAL A 208 -7.05 -2.05 19.34
N LEU A 209 -6.97 -3.23 19.99
CA LEU A 209 -6.64 -3.33 21.39
C LEU A 209 -5.14 -3.06 21.59
N GLY A 210 -4.81 -2.05 22.38
CA GLY A 210 -3.44 -1.56 22.55
C GLY A 210 -2.98 -0.59 21.45
N ASN A 211 -3.67 -0.54 20.31
CA ASN A 211 -3.40 0.43 19.23
C ASN A 211 -4.15 1.75 19.47
N TRP A 212 -5.39 1.67 19.96
CA TRP A 212 -6.20 2.82 20.35
C TRP A 212 -5.89 3.27 21.78
N SER A 213 -5.70 4.57 21.95
CA SER A 213 -5.34 5.15 23.25
C SER A 213 -6.40 4.85 24.31
N GLY A 214 -6.05 4.02 25.29
CA GLY A 214 -6.93 3.67 26.42
C GLY A 214 -7.86 2.49 26.15
N VAL A 215 -7.69 1.81 25.01
CA VAL A 215 -8.38 0.56 24.69
C VAL A 215 -7.40 -0.58 24.89
N SER A 216 -7.69 -1.48 25.83
CA SER A 216 -6.83 -2.63 26.14
C SER A 216 -7.58 -3.96 26.16
N GLU A 217 -8.91 -3.90 26.26
CA GLU A 217 -9.81 -5.04 26.22
C GLU A 217 -11.09 -4.67 25.48
N PHE A 218 -11.84 -5.66 25.02
CA PHE A 218 -13.09 -5.45 24.28
C PHE A 218 -14.11 -4.61 25.06
N ASP A 219 -14.15 -4.72 26.40
CA ASP A 219 -15.05 -3.95 27.26
C ASP A 219 -14.79 -2.43 27.25
N ASP A 220 -13.63 -1.98 26.74
CA ASP A 220 -13.31 -0.57 26.53
C ASP A 220 -14.00 0.01 25.27
N LEU A 221 -14.49 -0.85 24.38
CA LEU A 221 -15.14 -0.46 23.12
C LEU A 221 -16.62 -0.15 23.32
N ILE A 222 -17.11 0.78 22.51
CA ILE A 222 -18.52 1.16 22.41
C ILE A 222 -18.99 0.72 21.02
N ILE A 223 -19.91 -0.25 20.99
CA ILE A 223 -20.56 -0.72 19.77
C ILE A 223 -21.95 -0.12 19.67
N ASP A 224 -22.17 0.75 18.70
CA ASP A 224 -23.44 1.43 18.44
C ASP A 224 -24.06 0.96 17.12
N TYR A 225 -25.27 0.40 17.21
CA TYR A 225 -26.06 -0.03 16.05
C TYR A 225 -27.18 0.96 15.68
N ALA A 226 -27.36 2.03 16.45
CA ALA A 226 -28.47 2.97 16.31
C ALA A 226 -28.09 4.21 15.48
N SER A 227 -26.82 4.62 15.49
CA SER A 227 -26.34 5.78 14.74
C SER A 227 -26.33 5.56 13.22
N ASP A 228 -26.09 4.32 12.78
CA ASP A 228 -26.11 3.94 11.36
C ASP A 228 -26.92 2.64 11.11
N PRO A 229 -28.23 2.75 10.82
CA PRO A 229 -29.11 1.59 10.70
C PRO A 229 -28.67 0.61 9.59
N GLY A 230 -28.28 -0.60 10.01
CA GLY A 230 -27.81 -1.66 9.11
C GLY A 230 -26.34 -2.03 9.34
N ASN A 231 -25.61 -1.18 10.05
CA ASN A 231 -24.17 -1.30 10.31
C ASN A 231 -23.89 -1.26 11.82
N ALA A 232 -22.66 -1.58 12.20
CA ALA A 232 -22.15 -1.37 13.56
C ALA A 232 -21.13 -0.24 13.51
N VAL A 233 -21.23 0.73 14.43
CA VAL A 233 -20.23 1.78 14.61
C VAL A 233 -19.45 1.48 15.88
N VAL A 234 -18.16 1.18 15.74
CA VAL A 234 -17.21 0.93 16.82
C VAL A 234 -16.50 2.22 17.15
N SER A 235 -16.41 2.54 18.44
CA SER A 235 -15.68 3.72 18.95
C SER A 235 -15.14 3.44 20.35
N ALA A 236 -14.33 4.35 20.90
CA ALA A 236 -13.86 4.26 22.28
C ALA A 236 -13.78 5.64 22.94
N ALA A 237 -13.81 5.65 24.27
CA ALA A 237 -13.72 6.89 25.04
C ALA A 237 -12.32 7.52 24.91
N GLY A 238 -12.25 8.81 24.59
CA GLY A 238 -11.00 9.55 24.54
C GLY A 238 -10.30 9.56 23.18
N THR A 239 -10.88 8.90 22.17
CA THR A 239 -10.49 9.05 20.76
C THR A 239 -11.64 9.64 19.92
N THR A 240 -11.30 10.15 18.74
CA THR A 240 -12.25 10.48 17.67
C THR A 240 -12.32 9.42 16.59
N ASP A 241 -11.48 8.38 16.70
CA ASP A 241 -11.44 7.27 15.74
C ASP A 241 -12.74 6.46 15.84
N THR A 242 -13.26 6.07 14.68
CA THR A 242 -14.46 5.23 14.57
C THR A 242 -14.29 4.23 13.44
N ILE A 243 -14.84 3.03 13.60
CA ILE A 243 -14.88 2.02 12.54
C ILE A 243 -16.35 1.70 12.28
N THR A 244 -16.80 1.92 11.04
CA THR A 244 -18.10 1.43 10.58
C THR A 244 -17.93 0.06 9.97
N VAL A 245 -18.62 -0.94 10.51
CA VAL A 245 -18.65 -2.30 9.96
C VAL A 245 -19.95 -2.46 9.19
N GLU A 246 -19.86 -2.51 7.85
CA GLU A 246 -21.02 -2.59 6.99
C GLU A 246 -21.76 -3.93 7.13
N GLY A 247 -23.10 -3.88 7.13
CA GLY A 247 -23.94 -5.09 7.20
C GLY A 247 -24.07 -5.74 8.58
N PHE A 248 -23.35 -5.25 9.60
CA PHE A 248 -23.45 -5.74 10.97
C PHE A 248 -24.54 -5.00 11.74
N SER A 249 -25.81 -5.37 11.57
CA SER A 249 -26.90 -4.78 12.36
C SER A 249 -27.00 -5.29 13.81
N SER A 250 -26.27 -6.35 14.15
CA SER A 250 -26.17 -6.96 15.48
C SER A 250 -25.09 -8.05 15.49
N GLY A 251 -24.57 -8.42 16.67
CA GLY A 251 -23.79 -9.66 16.83
C GLY A 251 -22.28 -9.51 16.62
N LEU A 252 -21.78 -8.28 16.49
CA LEU A 252 -20.36 -7.98 16.65
C LEU A 252 -20.00 -8.18 18.14
N ASP A 253 -19.14 -9.15 18.41
CA ASP A 253 -18.71 -9.56 19.76
C ASP A 253 -17.17 -9.62 19.86
N ASP A 254 -16.66 -10.02 21.03
CA ASP A 254 -15.23 -10.06 21.33
C ASP A 254 -14.41 -11.00 20.43
N SER A 255 -15.06 -11.95 19.74
CA SER A 255 -14.36 -12.88 18.85
C SER A 255 -13.80 -12.22 17.58
N PHE A 256 -14.27 -11.02 17.25
CA PHE A 256 -13.79 -10.22 16.12
C PHE A 256 -12.66 -9.27 16.49
N PHE A 257 -12.22 -9.17 17.75
CA PHE A 257 -11.26 -8.13 18.17
C PHE A 257 -10.00 -8.73 18.77
N ILE A 258 -8.87 -8.11 18.44
CA ILE A 258 -7.54 -8.44 18.97
C ILE A 258 -6.76 -7.20 19.41
#